data_AF-A0A6A4I6C7-F1
#
_entry.id   AF-A0A6A4I6C7-F1
#
_cell.length_a   1.000
_cell.length_b   1.000
_cell.length_c   1.000
_cell.angle_alpha   90.00
_cell.angle_beta   90.00
_cell.angle_gamma   90.00
#
_symmetry.space_group_name_H-M   'P 1'
#
loop_
_entity.id
_entity.type
_entity.pdbx_description
1 polymer ?
#
loop_
_entity_poly.entity_id
_entity_poly.type
_entity_poly.pdbx_seq_one_letter_code
_entity_poly.pdbx_strand_id
1 'polypeptide(L)'
;MTDILKSYTDLSSSTPRFQVSTVLQSIINEEFFDQTTRAALIRLLLKDLKSSKSRLLHKDAHMALLCVKTLGRIAAGSQPLTEASNISILLELSSSLFKEDKNASSEALKCVANTLLLYDHARITFISKEVGGGEFCATMLEKATTPDQIFTLSRILFLSTASSSSLIVSLVEDKRRGRTIVDVITMKMDMMLASLLANKSLASEAMTELLKFTFNILLHYPKLRRLASKGNLEFQGPELDGLLPSMLRVYQSLPPTFPLPLVSPLTHVIHSLVTIPVTPSLRTLWFSSIRSTSATSGTSAHQTYTPSNTSRSSIPPKSRTLDRALQVIAAGRRSFSISSNSAASMFGISYHDVVLRTLDLLEITFSYHFPSNSNPDSREVREAFKRDLVGSGMSADTTLDELLSPLVVLCARVCTMDSTSRLRVREWIVPADLDRTHPLDQRDDFLGRSVRLLRSVYHIRLKATIGELLYTVCDSDPSILSSLVGYGNVAGFLFNKGIMSAPPPPSTDPRSARRVVNPITGTYDTGPQDIVEEMTEEEKEMEMDKLFVLFDRLERSGAPPPNQRKVAQPRTKPQHTSN
;
A
#
# COMPACT_ATOMS: atom_id res chain seq x y z
N MET A 1 5.14 -42.99 21.97
CA MET A 1 5.25 -42.32 20.65
C MET A 1 5.05 -43.29 19.48
N THR A 2 5.74 -44.45 19.43
CA THR A 2 5.42 -45.57 18.52
C THR A 2 3.99 -46.10 18.69
N ASP A 3 3.40 -45.93 19.87
CA ASP A 3 2.03 -46.35 20.18
C ASP A 3 0.96 -45.64 19.35
N ILE A 4 1.15 -44.37 18.96
CA ILE A 4 0.12 -43.63 18.19
C ILE A 4 0.07 -44.14 16.74
N LEU A 5 1.24 -44.35 16.12
CA LEU A 5 1.32 -44.94 14.79
C LEU A 5 0.74 -46.35 14.80
N LYS A 6 1.05 -47.16 15.81
CA LYS A 6 0.51 -48.50 15.97
C LYS A 6 -1.02 -48.48 16.15
N SER A 7 -1.51 -47.60 17.02
CA SER A 7 -2.95 -47.41 17.26
C SER A 7 -3.70 -47.01 15.99
N TYR A 8 -3.08 -46.24 15.10
CA TYR A 8 -3.66 -45.90 13.80
C TYR A 8 -3.59 -47.07 12.81
N THR A 9 -2.48 -47.81 12.76
CA THR A 9 -2.34 -48.95 11.84
C THR A 9 -3.26 -50.11 12.18
N ASP A 10 -3.60 -50.27 13.46
CA ASP A 10 -4.49 -51.31 13.99
C ASP A 10 -5.98 -51.04 13.66
N LEU A 11 -6.31 -49.84 13.16
CA LEU A 11 -7.66 -49.54 12.67
C LEU A 11 -7.97 -50.34 11.41
N SER A 12 -9.22 -50.77 11.29
CA SER A 12 -9.75 -51.46 10.12
C SER A 12 -11.12 -50.89 9.71
N SER A 13 -11.65 -51.34 8.58
CA SER A 13 -12.99 -50.94 8.11
C SER A 13 -14.11 -51.36 9.07
N SER A 14 -13.87 -52.32 9.96
CA SER A 14 -14.84 -52.78 10.97
C SER A 14 -14.72 -52.09 12.34
N THR A 15 -13.72 -51.22 12.53
CA THR A 15 -13.52 -50.53 13.81
C THR A 15 -14.66 -49.54 14.11
N PRO A 16 -15.17 -49.46 15.36
CA PRO A 16 -16.17 -48.48 15.76
C PRO A 16 -15.71 -47.04 15.49
N ARG A 17 -16.60 -46.19 14.96
CA ARG A 17 -16.27 -44.82 14.56
C ARG A 17 -15.84 -43.93 15.72
N PHE A 18 -16.34 -44.17 16.93
CA PHE A 18 -15.88 -43.46 18.12
C PHE A 18 -14.39 -43.70 18.37
N GLN A 19 -13.91 -44.95 18.24
CA GLN A 19 -12.49 -45.27 18.41
C GLN A 19 -11.62 -44.63 17.33
N VAL A 20 -12.09 -44.61 16.07
CA VAL A 20 -11.41 -43.89 14.98
C VAL A 20 -11.28 -42.41 15.31
N SER A 21 -12.36 -41.78 15.78
CA SER A 21 -12.35 -40.38 16.22
C SER A 21 -11.39 -40.14 17.39
N THR A 22 -11.34 -41.04 18.37
CA THR A 22 -10.41 -40.93 19.51
C THR A 22 -8.97 -40.99 19.04
N VAL A 23 -8.61 -41.92 18.18
CA VAL A 23 -7.23 -42.04 17.65
C VAL A 23 -6.85 -40.80 16.84
N LEU A 24 -7.73 -40.30 15.97
CA LEU A 24 -7.49 -39.06 15.22
C LEU A 24 -7.34 -37.85 16.16
N GLN A 25 -8.15 -37.76 17.21
CA GLN A 25 -8.02 -36.69 18.20
C GLN A 25 -6.71 -36.77 18.98
N SER A 26 -6.26 -37.98 19.34
CA SER A 26 -4.94 -38.18 19.94
C SER A 26 -3.81 -37.68 19.04
N ILE A 27 -3.91 -37.90 17.72
CA ILE A 27 -2.92 -37.38 16.76
C ILE A 27 -2.94 -35.84 16.72
N ILE A 28 -4.13 -35.21 16.83
CA ILE A 28 -4.27 -33.74 16.80
C ILE A 28 -3.71 -33.10 18.07
N ASN A 29 -3.89 -33.73 19.23
CA ASN A 29 -3.50 -33.19 20.52
C ASN A 29 -2.00 -33.39 20.84
N GLU A 30 -1.35 -34.37 20.20
CA GLU A 30 0.07 -34.64 20.42
C GLU A 30 0.95 -33.55 19.78
N GLU A 31 1.77 -32.88 20.59
CA GLU A 31 2.66 -31.82 20.10
C GLU A 31 3.99 -32.36 19.56
N PHE A 32 4.45 -33.50 20.07
CA PHE A 32 5.77 -34.06 19.78
C PHE A 32 5.66 -35.38 19.01
N PHE A 33 6.13 -35.35 17.76
CA PHE A 33 6.32 -36.55 16.96
C PHE A 33 7.78 -36.67 16.54
N ASP A 34 8.29 -37.89 16.60
CA ASP A 34 9.51 -38.25 15.90
C ASP A 34 9.35 -38.08 14.38
N GLN A 35 10.42 -37.70 13.70
CA GLN A 35 10.44 -37.35 12.28
C GLN A 35 9.94 -38.50 11.40
N THR A 36 10.40 -39.71 11.69
CA THR A 36 10.06 -40.93 10.97
C THR A 36 8.59 -41.31 11.15
N THR A 37 8.10 -41.21 12.39
CA THR A 37 6.71 -41.51 12.74
C THR A 37 5.74 -40.53 12.06
N ARG A 38 6.07 -39.24 12.06
CA ARG A 38 5.29 -38.18 11.38
C ARG A 38 5.18 -38.44 9.89
N ALA A 39 6.31 -38.75 9.23
CA ALA A 39 6.32 -39.02 7.80
C ALA A 39 5.51 -40.26 7.42
N ALA A 40 5.55 -41.31 8.24
CA ALA A 40 4.76 -42.53 8.04
C ALA A 40 3.26 -42.27 8.21
N LEU A 41 2.86 -41.54 9.26
CA LEU A 41 1.46 -41.17 9.50
C LEU A 41 0.88 -40.37 8.35
N ILE A 42 1.60 -39.36 7.84
CA ILE A 42 1.13 -38.54 6.70
C ILE A 42 0.85 -39.41 5.48
N ARG A 43 1.79 -40.30 5.10
CA ARG A 43 1.61 -41.17 3.94
C ARG A 43 0.43 -42.13 4.11
N LEU A 44 0.26 -42.69 5.30
CA LEU A 44 -0.86 -43.60 5.60
C LEU A 44 -2.20 -42.89 5.56
N LEU A 45 -2.32 -41.72 6.21
CA LEU A 45 -3.54 -40.91 6.21
C LEU A 45 -3.96 -40.52 4.78
N LEU A 46 -3.02 -40.04 3.95
CA LEU A 46 -3.33 -39.68 2.56
C LEU A 46 -3.71 -40.88 1.71
N LYS A 47 -3.04 -42.02 1.90
CA LYS A 47 -3.38 -43.28 1.21
C LYS A 47 -4.79 -43.76 1.59
N ASP A 48 -5.12 -43.69 2.88
CA ASP A 48 -6.42 -44.12 3.38
C ASP A 48 -7.54 -43.15 2.97
N LEU A 49 -7.25 -41.85 2.83
CA LEU A 49 -8.20 -40.88 2.30
C LEU A 49 -8.47 -41.05 0.80
N LYS A 50 -7.49 -41.52 0.00
CA LYS A 50 -7.66 -41.77 -1.43
C LYS A 50 -8.38 -43.10 -1.72
N SER A 51 -8.08 -44.14 -0.95
CA SER A 51 -8.57 -45.49 -1.23
C SER A 51 -10.04 -45.65 -0.81
N SER A 52 -10.87 -46.21 -1.70
CA SER A 52 -12.28 -46.53 -1.41
C SER A 52 -12.45 -47.75 -0.48
N LYS A 53 -11.39 -48.56 -0.29
CA LYS A 53 -11.33 -49.69 0.65
C LYS A 53 -10.27 -49.41 1.71
N SER A 54 -10.54 -48.45 2.59
CA SER A 54 -9.59 -47.98 3.58
C SER A 54 -10.14 -47.99 5.00
N ARG A 55 -9.28 -47.61 5.95
CA ARG A 55 -9.62 -47.48 7.38
C ARG A 55 -10.58 -46.31 7.64
N LEU A 56 -10.59 -45.32 6.75
CA LEU A 56 -11.31 -44.06 6.90
C LEU A 56 -12.54 -44.03 5.98
N LEU A 57 -13.65 -43.50 6.48
CA LEU A 57 -14.83 -43.20 5.68
C LEU A 57 -14.83 -41.73 5.26
N HIS A 58 -15.66 -41.38 4.28
CA HIS A 58 -15.84 -40.00 3.82
C HIS A 58 -16.25 -39.03 4.96
N LYS A 59 -16.98 -39.53 5.96
CA LYS A 59 -17.36 -38.78 7.16
C LYS A 59 -16.18 -38.47 8.09
N ASP A 60 -15.12 -39.27 8.03
CA ASP A 60 -13.92 -39.10 8.85
C ASP A 60 -12.91 -38.14 8.17
N ALA A 61 -13.17 -37.72 6.92
CA ALA A 61 -12.25 -36.95 6.09
C ALA A 61 -11.84 -35.62 6.72
N HIS A 62 -12.79 -34.90 7.34
CA HIS A 62 -12.50 -33.64 8.04
C HIS A 62 -11.42 -33.82 9.12
N MET A 63 -11.62 -34.77 10.04
CA MET A 63 -10.69 -35.00 11.14
C MET A 63 -9.35 -35.54 10.67
N ALA A 64 -9.35 -36.43 9.68
CA ALA A 64 -8.13 -36.96 9.09
C ALA A 64 -7.31 -35.86 8.40
N LEU A 65 -7.94 -34.96 7.64
CA LEU A 65 -7.27 -33.81 7.03
C LEU A 65 -6.78 -32.81 8.08
N LEU A 66 -7.52 -32.62 9.18
CA LEU A 66 -7.06 -31.84 10.31
C LEU A 66 -5.81 -32.45 10.97
N CYS A 67 -5.72 -33.78 11.08
CA CYS A 67 -4.51 -34.47 11.52
C CYS A 67 -3.35 -34.16 10.57
N VAL A 68 -3.55 -34.31 9.25
CA VAL A 68 -2.52 -34.00 8.24
C VAL A 68 -2.07 -32.54 8.34
N LYS A 69 -2.99 -31.60 8.53
CA LYS A 69 -2.66 -30.17 8.72
C LYS A 69 -1.81 -29.96 9.96
N THR A 70 -2.17 -30.59 11.09
CA THR A 70 -1.46 -30.46 12.35
C THR A 70 -0.05 -31.05 12.26
N LEU A 71 0.09 -32.24 11.67
CA LEU A 71 1.39 -32.86 11.42
C LEU A 71 2.25 -31.98 10.49
N GLY A 72 1.62 -31.38 9.47
CA GLY A 72 2.24 -30.48 8.50
C GLY A 72 2.58 -29.08 9.01
N ARG A 73 2.40 -28.76 10.30
CA ARG A 73 2.84 -27.47 10.88
C ARG A 73 4.36 -27.40 11.07
N ILE A 74 5.02 -28.54 11.23
CA ILE A 74 6.44 -28.64 11.54
C ILE A 74 7.19 -29.16 10.30
N ALA A 75 8.27 -28.49 9.91
CA ALA A 75 9.04 -28.85 8.72
C ALA A 75 9.83 -30.16 8.86
N ALA A 76 10.24 -30.55 10.07
CA ALA A 76 10.82 -31.87 10.28
C ALA A 76 9.74 -32.94 10.03
N GLY A 77 9.98 -33.94 9.19
CA GLY A 77 9.07 -35.11 9.02
C GLY A 77 7.83 -34.88 8.14
N SER A 78 7.59 -33.64 7.71
CA SER A 78 6.49 -33.28 6.82
C SER A 78 6.88 -33.23 5.34
N GLN A 79 8.13 -33.61 5.02
CA GLN A 79 8.61 -33.71 3.64
C GLN A 79 7.71 -34.52 2.70
N PRO A 80 7.00 -35.60 3.13
CA PRO A 80 6.10 -36.32 2.23
C PRO A 80 5.02 -35.44 1.62
N LEU A 81 4.58 -34.36 2.28
CA LEU A 81 3.59 -33.44 1.73
C LEU A 81 4.09 -32.68 0.50
N THR A 82 5.41 -32.62 0.29
CA THR A 82 6.03 -31.92 -0.85
C THR A 82 6.09 -32.77 -2.13
N GLU A 83 5.79 -34.07 -2.03
CA GLU A 83 5.78 -35.00 -3.16
C GLU A 83 4.59 -34.70 -4.10
N ALA A 84 4.83 -34.71 -5.42
CA ALA A 84 3.82 -34.37 -6.43
C ALA A 84 2.53 -35.22 -6.32
N SER A 85 2.67 -36.52 -6.01
CA SER A 85 1.55 -37.42 -5.80
C SER A 85 0.66 -36.98 -4.63
N ASN A 86 1.26 -36.55 -3.53
CA ASN A 86 0.55 -36.23 -2.29
C ASN A 86 -0.13 -34.87 -2.39
N ILE A 87 0.51 -33.89 -3.04
CA ILE A 87 -0.13 -32.61 -3.38
C ILE A 87 -1.33 -32.84 -4.29
N SER A 88 -1.19 -33.68 -5.33
CA SER A 88 -2.30 -33.99 -6.24
C SER A 88 -3.47 -34.65 -5.52
N ILE A 89 -3.20 -35.57 -4.59
CA ILE A 89 -4.24 -36.19 -3.74
C ILE A 89 -4.99 -35.13 -2.93
N LEU A 90 -4.28 -34.20 -2.28
CA LEU A 90 -4.91 -33.14 -1.49
C LEU A 90 -5.78 -32.22 -2.36
N LEU A 91 -5.34 -31.90 -3.58
CA LEU A 91 -6.12 -31.13 -4.52
C LEU A 91 -7.36 -31.90 -4.98
N GLU A 92 -7.22 -33.16 -5.41
CA GLU A 92 -8.35 -34.03 -5.79
C GLU A 92 -9.40 -34.12 -4.67
N LEU A 93 -8.95 -34.37 -3.43
CA LEU A 93 -9.81 -34.42 -2.23
C LEU A 93 -10.51 -33.08 -1.99
N SER A 94 -9.81 -31.96 -2.15
CA SER A 94 -10.41 -30.63 -1.97
C SER A 94 -11.55 -30.37 -2.96
N SER A 95 -11.44 -30.88 -4.21
CA SER A 95 -12.49 -30.74 -5.23
C SER A 95 -13.64 -31.73 -5.03
N SER A 96 -13.37 -32.99 -4.68
CA SER A 96 -14.43 -33.97 -4.42
C SER A 96 -15.28 -33.55 -3.22
N LEU A 97 -14.63 -33.10 -2.14
CA LEU A 97 -15.27 -32.67 -0.91
C LEU A 97 -15.93 -31.28 -1.03
N PHE A 98 -15.66 -30.52 -2.09
CA PHE A 98 -16.08 -29.12 -2.20
C PHE A 98 -17.60 -28.91 -2.05
N LYS A 99 -18.40 -29.87 -2.51
CA LYS A 99 -19.87 -29.83 -2.40
C LYS A 99 -20.40 -30.56 -1.17
N GLU A 100 -19.75 -31.65 -0.78
CA GLU A 100 -20.24 -32.56 0.27
C GLU A 100 -19.86 -32.05 1.67
N ASP A 101 -18.60 -31.69 1.87
CA ASP A 101 -18.07 -31.18 3.14
C ASP A 101 -17.10 -30.02 2.88
N LYS A 102 -17.66 -28.80 2.97
CA LYS A 102 -16.89 -27.55 2.80
C LYS A 102 -15.75 -27.42 3.80
N ASN A 103 -15.93 -27.94 5.02
CA ASN A 103 -14.91 -27.83 6.06
C ASN A 103 -13.75 -28.77 5.74
N ALA A 104 -14.02 -30.02 5.37
CA ALA A 104 -12.96 -30.95 4.95
C ALA A 104 -12.22 -30.45 3.69
N SER A 105 -12.95 -29.90 2.71
CA SER A 105 -12.34 -29.27 1.53
C SER A 105 -11.39 -28.11 1.91
N SER A 106 -11.81 -27.25 2.83
CA SER A 106 -10.99 -26.15 3.35
C SER A 106 -9.73 -26.66 4.08
N GLU A 107 -9.86 -27.71 4.89
CA GLU A 107 -8.72 -28.32 5.59
C GLU A 107 -7.70 -28.94 4.63
N ALA A 108 -8.14 -29.59 3.53
CA ALA A 108 -7.23 -30.06 2.48
C ALA A 108 -6.45 -28.92 1.83
N LEU A 109 -7.12 -27.81 1.48
CA LEU A 109 -6.47 -26.63 0.91
C LEU A 109 -5.50 -25.98 1.91
N LYS A 110 -5.84 -25.95 3.21
CA LYS A 110 -4.94 -25.45 4.25
C LYS A 110 -3.68 -26.32 4.38
N CYS A 111 -3.77 -27.64 4.20
CA CYS A 111 -2.60 -28.52 4.15
C CYS A 111 -1.67 -28.13 3.00
N VAL A 112 -2.22 -27.86 1.82
CA VAL A 112 -1.45 -27.40 0.65
C VAL A 112 -0.81 -26.04 0.94
N ALA A 113 -1.57 -25.07 1.45
CA ALA A 113 -1.07 -23.74 1.78
C ALA A 113 0.11 -23.79 2.78
N ASN A 114 0.00 -24.59 3.85
CA ASN A 114 1.08 -24.77 4.82
C ASN A 114 2.32 -25.40 4.18
N THR A 115 2.13 -26.40 3.31
CA THR A 115 3.24 -27.06 2.60
C THR A 115 4.00 -26.06 1.71
N LEU A 116 3.27 -25.23 0.97
CA LEU A 116 3.87 -24.19 0.11
C LEU A 116 4.53 -23.05 0.92
N LEU A 117 4.03 -22.78 2.12
CA LEU A 117 4.63 -21.79 3.02
C LEU A 117 5.95 -22.30 3.60
N LEU A 118 5.99 -23.56 4.03
CA LEU A 118 7.16 -24.16 4.69
C LEU A 118 8.29 -24.55 3.74
N TYR A 119 7.98 -24.91 2.49
CA TYR A 119 8.97 -25.44 1.56
C TYR A 119 8.94 -24.70 0.22
N ASP A 120 10.03 -24.00 -0.09
CA ASP A 120 10.15 -23.27 -1.35
C ASP A 120 10.15 -24.21 -2.57
N HIS A 121 10.78 -25.40 -2.48
CA HIS A 121 10.78 -26.38 -3.57
C HIS A 121 9.38 -26.94 -3.85
N ALA A 122 8.51 -27.01 -2.85
CA ALA A 122 7.14 -27.47 -3.03
C ALA A 122 6.33 -26.54 -3.94
N ARG A 123 6.67 -25.24 -4.01
CA ARG A 123 6.07 -24.30 -4.96
C ARG A 123 6.39 -24.68 -6.40
N ILE A 124 7.62 -25.14 -6.66
CA ILE A 124 8.04 -25.60 -7.99
C ILE A 124 7.27 -26.88 -8.35
N THR A 125 7.22 -27.85 -7.44
CA THR A 125 6.46 -29.10 -7.63
C THR A 125 4.98 -28.83 -7.89
N PHE A 126 4.38 -27.89 -7.14
CA PHE A 126 2.99 -27.50 -7.30
C PHE A 126 2.67 -26.87 -8.67
N ILE A 127 3.60 -26.08 -9.21
CA ILE A 127 3.48 -25.44 -10.53
C ILE A 127 3.73 -26.43 -11.68
N SER A 128 4.47 -27.52 -11.41
CA SER A 128 4.82 -28.50 -12.44
C SER A 128 3.59 -29.06 -13.16
N LYS A 129 3.78 -29.48 -14.43
CA LYS A 129 2.71 -30.06 -15.26
C LYS A 129 2.11 -31.34 -14.66
N GLU A 130 2.83 -32.01 -13.78
CA GLU A 130 2.35 -33.23 -13.10
C GLU A 130 1.20 -32.91 -12.13
N VAL A 131 1.27 -31.79 -11.44
CA VAL A 131 0.26 -31.37 -10.45
C VAL A 131 -0.74 -30.39 -11.06
N GLY A 132 -0.27 -29.43 -11.87
CA GLY A 132 -1.12 -28.40 -12.47
C GLY A 132 -1.86 -27.54 -11.44
N GLY A 133 -1.27 -27.37 -10.24
CA GLY A 133 -1.97 -26.85 -9.07
C GLY A 133 -2.48 -25.42 -9.22
N GLY A 134 -1.75 -24.57 -9.96
CA GLY A 134 -2.16 -23.18 -10.18
C GLY A 134 -3.47 -23.04 -10.97
N GLU A 135 -3.62 -23.81 -12.06
CA GLU A 135 -4.84 -23.82 -12.88
C GLU A 135 -6.03 -24.43 -12.13
N PHE A 136 -5.75 -25.48 -11.37
CA PHE A 136 -6.72 -26.12 -10.49
C PHE A 136 -7.26 -25.13 -9.44
N CYS A 137 -6.36 -24.42 -8.74
CA CYS A 137 -6.75 -23.43 -7.72
C CYS A 137 -7.46 -22.22 -8.34
N ALA A 138 -7.10 -21.77 -9.54
CA ALA A 138 -7.82 -20.72 -10.25
C ALA A 138 -9.27 -21.14 -10.57
N THR A 139 -9.47 -22.37 -11.02
CA THR A 139 -10.80 -22.94 -11.27
C THR A 139 -11.62 -23.11 -9.99
N MET A 140 -10.98 -23.50 -8.88
CA MET A 140 -11.64 -23.56 -7.58
C MET A 140 -11.98 -22.17 -7.04
N LEU A 141 -11.12 -21.17 -7.25
CA LEU A 141 -11.35 -19.80 -6.82
C LEU A 141 -12.61 -19.25 -7.50
N GLU A 142 -12.82 -19.51 -8.80
CA GLU A 142 -14.06 -19.13 -9.49
C GLU A 142 -15.31 -19.62 -8.74
N LYS A 143 -15.31 -20.88 -8.27
CA LYS A 143 -16.43 -21.53 -7.58
C LYS A 143 -16.57 -21.13 -6.11
N ALA A 144 -15.53 -20.57 -5.48
CA ALA A 144 -15.52 -20.23 -4.07
C ALA A 144 -16.56 -19.15 -3.73
N THR A 145 -17.35 -19.37 -2.69
CA THR A 145 -18.40 -18.41 -2.28
C THR A 145 -18.20 -17.88 -0.86
N THR A 146 -17.42 -18.58 -0.04
CA THR A 146 -17.17 -18.18 1.36
C THR A 146 -15.84 -17.41 1.49
N PRO A 147 -15.73 -16.46 2.43
CA PRO A 147 -14.48 -15.75 2.70
C PRO A 147 -13.31 -16.70 3.04
N ASP A 148 -13.53 -17.74 3.84
CA ASP A 148 -12.50 -18.73 4.21
C ASP A 148 -11.92 -19.49 3.00
N GLN A 149 -12.77 -19.86 2.04
CA GLN A 149 -12.31 -20.50 0.80
C GLN A 149 -11.51 -19.53 -0.07
N ILE A 150 -12.02 -18.30 -0.23
CA ILE A 150 -11.35 -17.25 -1.02
C ILE A 150 -10.00 -16.91 -0.39
N PHE A 151 -9.93 -16.77 0.93
CA PHE A 151 -8.70 -16.56 1.68
C PHE A 151 -7.67 -17.67 1.40
N THR A 152 -8.06 -18.93 1.59
CA THR A 152 -7.13 -20.07 1.47
C THR A 152 -6.64 -20.23 0.03
N LEU A 153 -7.53 -20.14 -0.96
CA LEU A 153 -7.16 -20.24 -2.38
C LEU A 153 -6.30 -19.06 -2.82
N SER A 154 -6.63 -17.83 -2.40
CA SER A 154 -5.81 -16.65 -2.69
C SER A 154 -4.43 -16.76 -2.06
N ARG A 155 -4.32 -17.34 -0.85
CA ARG A 155 -3.03 -17.60 -0.20
C ARG A 155 -2.19 -18.61 -0.97
N ILE A 156 -2.77 -19.72 -1.43
CA ILE A 156 -2.07 -20.71 -2.27
C ILE A 156 -1.57 -20.05 -3.56
N LEU A 157 -2.44 -19.29 -4.23
CA LEU A 157 -2.09 -18.60 -5.47
C LEU A 157 -1.02 -17.53 -5.24
N PHE A 158 -1.11 -16.74 -4.16
CA PHE A 158 -0.08 -15.79 -3.74
C PHE A 158 1.27 -16.48 -3.53
N LEU A 159 1.33 -17.56 -2.77
CA LEU A 159 2.57 -18.32 -2.52
C LEU A 159 3.14 -18.90 -3.82
N SER A 160 2.28 -19.44 -4.69
CA SER A 160 2.71 -20.00 -5.99
C SER A 160 3.18 -18.93 -6.99
N THR A 161 2.78 -17.67 -6.81
CA THR A 161 3.14 -16.53 -7.68
C THR A 161 4.18 -15.61 -7.06
N ALA A 162 4.79 -15.99 -5.93
CA ALA A 162 5.85 -15.22 -5.27
C ALA A 162 7.10 -15.05 -6.15
N SER A 163 7.34 -15.97 -7.08
CA SER A 163 8.42 -15.91 -8.06
C SER A 163 7.85 -15.76 -9.47
N SER A 164 8.58 -15.03 -10.33
CA SER A 164 8.24 -14.90 -11.74
C SER A 164 8.33 -16.28 -12.42
N SER A 165 7.18 -16.83 -12.81
CA SER A 165 7.06 -18.17 -13.38
C SER A 165 6.13 -18.19 -14.59
N SER A 166 6.24 -19.23 -15.42
CA SER A 166 5.33 -19.46 -16.56
C SER A 166 3.88 -19.59 -16.14
N LEU A 167 3.61 -19.96 -14.89
CA LEU A 167 2.26 -19.99 -14.32
C LEU A 167 1.56 -18.63 -14.42
N ILE A 168 2.26 -17.52 -14.19
CA ILE A 168 1.63 -16.19 -14.23
C ILE A 168 1.14 -15.87 -15.64
N VAL A 169 1.90 -16.27 -16.66
CA VAL A 169 1.55 -16.08 -18.06
C VAL A 169 0.33 -16.92 -18.41
N SER A 170 0.35 -18.22 -18.11
CA SER A 170 -0.80 -19.11 -18.35
C SER A 170 -2.04 -18.65 -17.56
N LEU A 171 -1.86 -18.15 -16.32
CA LEU A 171 -2.97 -17.67 -15.51
C LEU A 171 -3.74 -16.52 -16.18
N VAL A 172 -3.00 -15.56 -16.75
CA VAL A 172 -3.55 -14.35 -17.38
C VAL A 172 -4.04 -14.60 -18.80
N GLU A 173 -3.30 -15.36 -19.60
CA GLU A 173 -3.60 -15.55 -21.03
C GLU A 173 -4.66 -16.64 -21.27
N ASP A 174 -4.71 -17.69 -20.44
CA ASP A 174 -5.66 -18.78 -20.64
C ASP A 174 -7.09 -18.40 -20.24
N LYS A 175 -8.03 -18.69 -21.13
CA LYS A 175 -9.47 -18.49 -20.88
C LYS A 175 -10.05 -19.72 -20.19
N ARG A 176 -10.54 -19.55 -18.97
CA ARG A 176 -11.25 -20.58 -18.20
C ARG A 176 -12.73 -20.41 -18.41
N ARG A 177 -13.36 -21.32 -19.16
CA ARG A 177 -14.82 -21.27 -19.42
C ARG A 177 -15.29 -19.92 -19.99
N GLY A 178 -14.43 -19.26 -20.78
CA GLY A 178 -14.68 -17.94 -21.38
C GLY A 178 -14.35 -16.74 -20.48
N ARG A 179 -13.92 -16.94 -19.22
CA ARG A 179 -13.47 -15.89 -18.30
C ARG A 179 -11.96 -15.95 -18.09
N THR A 180 -11.34 -14.79 -17.94
CA THR A 180 -9.93 -14.67 -17.58
C THR A 180 -9.74 -14.74 -16.07
N ILE A 181 -8.51 -14.92 -15.59
CA ILE A 181 -8.24 -14.78 -14.14
C ILE A 181 -8.60 -13.39 -13.63
N VAL A 182 -8.47 -12.36 -14.46
CA VAL A 182 -8.80 -10.97 -14.13
C VAL A 182 -10.29 -10.84 -13.85
N ASP A 183 -11.15 -11.46 -14.65
CA ASP A 183 -12.60 -11.49 -14.41
C ASP A 183 -12.95 -12.22 -13.10
N VAL A 184 -12.21 -13.28 -12.77
CA VAL A 184 -12.40 -14.00 -11.50
C VAL A 184 -11.98 -13.13 -10.32
N ILE A 185 -10.82 -12.48 -10.40
CA ILE A 185 -10.30 -11.60 -9.36
C ILE A 185 -11.26 -10.44 -9.11
N THR A 186 -11.71 -9.74 -10.17
CA THR A 186 -12.63 -8.59 -10.04
C THR A 186 -13.95 -9.01 -9.40
N MET A 187 -14.53 -10.13 -9.85
CA MET A 187 -15.74 -10.69 -9.24
C MET A 187 -15.52 -11.01 -7.76
N LYS A 188 -14.38 -11.59 -7.38
CA LYS A 188 -14.09 -11.90 -5.96
C LYS A 188 -13.80 -10.66 -5.13
N MET A 189 -13.14 -9.65 -5.67
CA MET A 189 -12.96 -8.36 -5.00
C MET A 189 -14.31 -7.73 -4.68
N ASP A 190 -15.22 -7.67 -5.65
CA ASP A 190 -16.57 -7.11 -5.44
C ASP A 190 -17.37 -7.91 -4.40
N MET A 191 -17.30 -9.24 -4.44
CA MET A 191 -17.92 -10.11 -3.43
C MET A 191 -17.35 -9.89 -2.01
N MET A 192 -16.03 -9.72 -1.90
CA MET A 192 -15.37 -9.46 -0.62
C MET A 192 -15.65 -8.05 -0.12
N LEU A 193 -15.75 -7.05 -1.01
CA LEU A 193 -16.16 -5.70 -0.65
C LEU A 193 -17.59 -5.71 -0.07
N ALA A 194 -18.53 -6.38 -0.72
CA ALA A 194 -19.89 -6.53 -0.19
C ALA A 194 -19.90 -7.27 1.16
N SER A 195 -19.03 -8.27 1.34
CA SER A 195 -18.90 -9.02 2.60
C SER A 195 -18.26 -8.18 3.73
N LEU A 196 -17.32 -7.30 3.39
CA LEU A 196 -16.70 -6.35 4.30
C LEU A 196 -17.69 -5.29 4.79
N LEU A 197 -18.46 -4.71 3.87
CA LEU A 197 -19.53 -3.76 4.22
C LEU A 197 -20.63 -4.40 5.07
N ALA A 198 -20.85 -5.71 4.90
CA ALA A 198 -21.73 -6.52 5.72
C ALA A 198 -21.08 -7.03 7.04
N ASN A 199 -19.85 -6.60 7.37
CA ASN A 199 -19.10 -7.00 8.56
C ASN A 199 -18.97 -8.53 8.76
N LYS A 200 -18.81 -9.30 7.69
CA LYS A 200 -18.56 -10.74 7.79
C LYS A 200 -17.14 -11.02 8.29
N SER A 201 -17.00 -12.01 9.17
CA SER A 201 -15.67 -12.44 9.63
C SER A 201 -14.83 -12.98 8.47
N LEU A 202 -13.51 -12.81 8.58
CA LEU A 202 -12.52 -13.25 7.58
C LEU A 202 -12.59 -12.53 6.21
N ALA A 203 -13.55 -11.61 6.00
CA ALA A 203 -13.68 -10.91 4.71
C ALA A 203 -12.51 -9.94 4.47
N SER A 204 -11.97 -9.32 5.52
CA SER A 204 -10.81 -8.43 5.44
C SER A 204 -9.54 -9.20 5.09
N GLU A 205 -9.33 -10.33 5.76
CA GLU A 205 -8.22 -11.23 5.57
C GLU A 205 -8.26 -11.85 4.17
N ALA A 206 -9.45 -12.28 3.71
CA ALA A 206 -9.66 -12.81 2.37
C ALA A 206 -9.38 -11.76 1.29
N MET A 207 -9.90 -10.53 1.45
CA MET A 207 -9.61 -9.42 0.55
C MET A 207 -8.10 -9.13 0.51
N THR A 208 -7.44 -9.15 1.67
CA THR A 208 -6.00 -8.93 1.79
C THR A 208 -5.18 -9.94 1.00
N GLU A 209 -5.45 -11.24 1.17
CA GLU A 209 -4.73 -12.28 0.41
C GLU A 209 -5.04 -12.22 -1.09
N LEU A 210 -6.27 -11.88 -1.47
CA LEU A 210 -6.65 -11.67 -2.87
C LEU A 210 -5.89 -10.49 -3.50
N LEU A 211 -5.72 -9.40 -2.76
CA LEU A 211 -4.95 -8.23 -3.20
C LEU A 211 -3.46 -8.54 -3.31
N LYS A 212 -2.88 -9.33 -2.38
CA LYS A 212 -1.48 -9.79 -2.48
C LYS A 212 -1.25 -10.63 -3.74
N PHE A 213 -2.15 -11.56 -4.03
CA PHE A 213 -2.10 -12.33 -5.27
C PHE A 213 -2.22 -11.43 -6.51
N THR A 214 -3.15 -10.47 -6.48
CA THR A 214 -3.33 -9.50 -7.57
C THR A 214 -2.07 -8.65 -7.79
N PHE A 215 -1.42 -8.20 -6.71
CA PHE A 215 -0.17 -7.46 -6.75
C PHE A 215 0.95 -8.27 -7.42
N ASN A 216 1.09 -9.56 -7.10
CA ASN A 216 2.09 -10.43 -7.76
C ASN A 216 1.86 -10.51 -9.28
N ILE A 217 0.60 -10.63 -9.72
CA ILE A 217 0.26 -10.62 -11.15
C ILE A 217 0.65 -9.28 -11.77
N LEU A 218 0.22 -8.16 -11.18
CA LEU A 218 0.51 -6.81 -11.68
C LEU A 218 2.02 -6.54 -11.75
N LEU A 219 2.79 -7.05 -10.79
CA LEU A 219 4.23 -6.83 -10.71
C LEU A 219 5.03 -7.68 -11.70
N HIS A 220 4.68 -8.97 -11.86
CA HIS A 220 5.49 -9.93 -12.58
C HIS A 220 5.06 -10.13 -14.04
N TYR A 221 3.76 -10.07 -14.35
CA TYR A 221 3.27 -10.31 -15.71
C TYR A 221 3.85 -9.33 -16.74
N PRO A 222 3.88 -7.99 -16.51
CA PRO A 222 4.46 -7.07 -17.48
C PRO A 222 5.96 -7.32 -17.71
N LYS A 223 6.69 -7.73 -16.67
CA LYS A 223 8.12 -8.05 -16.76
C LYS A 223 8.36 -9.30 -17.62
N LEU A 224 7.55 -10.34 -17.40
CA LEU A 224 7.63 -11.59 -18.16
C LEU A 224 7.29 -11.40 -19.63
N ARG A 225 6.24 -10.62 -19.93
CA ARG A 225 5.86 -10.33 -21.32
C ARG A 225 6.87 -9.45 -22.04
N ARG A 226 7.53 -8.52 -21.33
CA ARG A 226 8.63 -7.72 -21.89
C ARG A 226 9.85 -8.59 -22.25
N LEU A 227 10.14 -9.62 -21.46
CA LEU A 227 11.22 -10.56 -21.78
C LEU A 227 10.87 -11.42 -23.01
N ALA A 228 9.59 -11.79 -23.18
CA ALA A 228 9.12 -12.57 -24.31
C ALA A 228 9.01 -11.74 -25.61
N SER A 229 8.58 -10.48 -25.53
CA SER A 229 8.46 -9.56 -26.67
C SER A 229 9.69 -8.65 -26.76
N LYS A 230 10.66 -9.02 -27.61
CA LYS A 230 11.88 -8.25 -27.87
C LYS A 230 11.59 -6.83 -28.41
N GLY A 231 11.24 -5.86 -27.57
CA GLY A 231 11.52 -4.46 -27.88
C GLY A 231 10.49 -3.35 -27.61
N ASN A 232 9.40 -3.52 -26.84
CA ASN A 232 8.59 -2.35 -26.44
C ASN A 232 8.49 -2.19 -24.92
N LEU A 233 8.97 -1.06 -24.42
CA LEU A 233 9.20 -0.76 -23.00
C LEU A 233 7.93 -0.40 -22.21
N GLU A 234 6.83 -0.04 -22.88
CA GLU A 234 5.69 0.66 -22.24
C GLU A 234 4.39 -0.14 -22.14
N PHE A 235 4.37 -1.43 -22.51
CA PHE A 235 3.10 -2.16 -22.58
C PHE A 235 2.88 -3.07 -21.37
N GLN A 236 2.16 -2.58 -20.36
CA GLN A 236 1.27 -3.47 -19.61
C GLN A 236 0.10 -3.76 -20.57
N GLY A 237 -0.05 -5.03 -20.95
CA GLY A 237 -1.06 -5.38 -21.94
C GLY A 237 -2.49 -5.15 -21.44
N PRO A 238 -3.46 -4.98 -22.37
CA PRO A 238 -4.85 -4.68 -22.06
C PRO A 238 -5.54 -5.79 -21.24
N GLU A 239 -4.90 -6.95 -21.08
CA GLU A 239 -5.45 -8.08 -20.33
C GLU A 239 -5.59 -7.76 -18.84
N LEU A 240 -4.80 -6.82 -18.29
CA LEU A 240 -4.86 -6.41 -16.88
C LEU A 240 -5.73 -5.17 -16.63
N ASP A 241 -6.16 -4.47 -17.67
CA ASP A 241 -6.95 -3.22 -17.58
C ASP A 241 -8.27 -3.44 -16.80
N GLY A 242 -8.84 -4.64 -16.88
CA GLY A 242 -10.07 -5.02 -16.18
C GLY A 242 -9.97 -5.00 -14.64
N LEU A 243 -8.76 -5.03 -14.06
CA LEU A 243 -8.56 -4.98 -12.61
C LEU A 243 -8.84 -3.57 -12.03
N LEU A 244 -8.58 -2.52 -12.79
CA LEU A 244 -8.61 -1.14 -12.28
C LEU A 244 -10.00 -0.73 -11.73
N PRO A 245 -11.13 -0.94 -12.43
CA PRO A 245 -12.44 -0.50 -11.93
C PRO A 245 -12.82 -1.09 -10.57
N SER A 246 -12.58 -2.39 -10.36
CA SER A 246 -12.87 -3.03 -9.08
C SER A 246 -11.94 -2.52 -7.98
N MET A 247 -10.65 -2.33 -8.29
CA MET A 247 -9.69 -1.78 -7.32
C MET A 247 -10.01 -0.34 -6.90
N LEU A 248 -10.42 0.51 -7.84
CA LEU A 248 -10.88 1.88 -7.53
C LEU A 248 -12.12 1.84 -6.63
N ARG A 249 -13.11 0.99 -6.97
CA ARG A 249 -14.32 0.82 -6.15
C ARG A 249 -13.98 0.39 -4.72
N VAL A 250 -13.07 -0.59 -4.56
CA VAL A 250 -12.59 -1.03 -3.24
C VAL A 250 -11.88 0.12 -2.51
N TYR A 251 -10.95 0.82 -3.18
CA TYR A 251 -10.21 1.96 -2.60
C TYR A 251 -11.15 3.06 -2.07
N GLN A 252 -12.23 3.33 -2.80
CA GLN A 252 -13.17 4.41 -2.48
C GLN A 252 -14.23 3.99 -1.46
N SER A 253 -14.63 2.73 -1.46
CA SER A 253 -15.70 2.22 -0.59
C SER A 253 -15.20 1.78 0.79
N LEU A 254 -13.92 1.43 0.93
CA LEU A 254 -13.36 1.08 2.24
C LEU A 254 -13.23 2.35 3.10
N PRO A 255 -13.79 2.41 4.32
CA PRO A 255 -13.57 3.53 5.22
C PRO A 255 -12.14 3.47 5.81
N PRO A 256 -11.54 4.62 6.18
CA PRO A 256 -10.37 4.60 7.04
C PRO A 256 -10.73 3.97 8.39
N THR A 257 -9.85 3.13 8.91
CA THR A 257 -10.07 2.43 10.18
C THR A 257 -9.68 3.30 11.38
N PHE A 258 -10.20 2.98 12.56
CA PHE A 258 -9.84 3.63 13.82
C PHE A 258 -9.28 2.58 14.78
N PRO A 259 -8.20 2.86 15.54
CA PRO A 259 -7.49 4.15 15.68
C PRO A 259 -6.52 4.46 14.53
N LEU A 260 -5.99 3.45 13.84
CA LEU A 260 -5.04 3.62 12.75
C LEU A 260 -5.76 3.83 11.42
N PRO A 261 -5.53 4.96 10.73
CA PRO A 261 -6.26 5.31 9.51
C PRO A 261 -5.92 4.41 8.31
N LEU A 262 -4.75 3.76 8.34
CA LEU A 262 -4.24 2.97 7.23
C LEU A 262 -3.88 1.55 7.68
N VAL A 263 -4.76 0.58 7.41
CA VAL A 263 -4.53 -0.85 7.69
C VAL A 263 -4.93 -1.72 6.50
N SER A 264 -4.63 -3.01 6.57
CA SER A 264 -5.10 -3.98 5.58
C SER A 264 -6.63 -4.11 5.64
N PRO A 265 -7.38 -4.11 4.52
CA PRO A 265 -6.94 -4.33 3.14
C PRO A 265 -6.53 -3.05 2.38
N LEU A 266 -6.82 -1.87 2.91
CA LEU A 266 -6.62 -0.58 2.22
C LEU A 266 -5.16 -0.37 1.81
N THR A 267 -4.20 -0.75 2.66
CA THR A 267 -2.76 -0.72 2.34
C THR A 267 -2.46 -1.53 1.06
N HIS A 268 -2.99 -2.74 0.94
CA HIS A 268 -2.72 -3.62 -0.21
C HIS A 268 -3.39 -3.15 -1.50
N VAL A 269 -4.54 -2.46 -1.39
CA VAL A 269 -5.18 -1.79 -2.53
C VAL A 269 -4.27 -0.68 -3.06
N ILE A 270 -3.70 0.16 -2.18
CA ILE A 270 -2.76 1.23 -2.56
C ILE A 270 -1.52 0.64 -3.24
N HIS A 271 -0.91 -0.41 -2.66
CA HIS A 271 0.24 -1.08 -3.26
C HIS A 271 -0.05 -1.58 -4.67
N SER A 272 -1.23 -2.16 -4.87
CA SER A 272 -1.67 -2.67 -6.17
C SER A 272 -1.93 -1.51 -7.15
N LEU A 273 -2.60 -0.43 -6.73
CA LEU A 273 -2.89 0.73 -7.57
C LEU A 273 -1.62 1.43 -8.07
N VAL A 274 -0.57 1.51 -7.24
CA VAL A 274 0.72 2.10 -7.63
C VAL A 274 1.35 1.40 -8.84
N THR A 275 1.12 0.08 -8.99
CA THR A 275 1.69 -0.72 -10.08
C THR A 275 0.96 -0.53 -11.41
N ILE A 276 -0.29 -0.05 -11.39
CA ILE A 276 -1.09 0.12 -12.61
C ILE A 276 -0.70 1.44 -13.30
N PRO A 277 -0.21 1.41 -14.55
CA PRO A 277 0.06 2.63 -15.31
C PRO A 277 -1.25 3.27 -15.77
N VAL A 278 -1.21 4.58 -16.00
CA VAL A 278 -2.31 5.30 -16.64
C VAL A 278 -2.09 5.25 -18.15
N THR A 279 -2.60 4.21 -18.80
CA THR A 279 -2.65 4.13 -20.27
C THR A 279 -3.77 5.03 -20.80
N PRO A 280 -3.74 5.43 -22.09
CA PRO A 280 -4.83 6.22 -22.68
C PRO A 280 -6.22 5.58 -22.51
N SER A 281 -6.31 4.24 -22.52
CA SER A 281 -7.55 3.49 -22.23
C SER A 281 -8.02 3.64 -20.80
N LEU A 282 -7.09 3.60 -19.83
CA LEU A 282 -7.39 3.66 -18.40
C LEU A 282 -7.52 5.09 -17.88
N ARG A 283 -7.06 6.10 -18.62
CA ARG A 283 -7.09 7.51 -18.18
C ARG A 283 -8.51 7.96 -17.82
N THR A 284 -9.50 7.58 -18.62
CA THR A 284 -10.90 7.89 -18.33
C THR A 284 -11.34 7.24 -17.04
N LEU A 285 -10.95 5.99 -16.76
CA LEU A 285 -11.31 5.28 -15.53
C LEU A 285 -10.64 5.89 -14.29
N TRP A 286 -9.36 6.28 -14.37
CA TRP A 286 -8.65 6.93 -13.27
C TRP A 286 -9.21 8.31 -12.92
N PHE A 287 -9.61 9.09 -13.92
CA PHE A 287 -9.99 10.49 -13.77
C PHE A 287 -11.43 10.79 -14.19
N SER A 288 -12.32 9.80 -14.07
CA SER A 288 -13.77 9.98 -14.28
C SER A 288 -14.33 10.89 -13.19
N SER A 289 -14.16 12.20 -13.37
CA SER A 289 -14.82 13.25 -12.62
C SER A 289 -15.48 14.18 -13.64
N ILE A 290 -16.79 14.39 -13.48
CA ILE A 290 -17.57 15.23 -14.38
C ILE A 290 -16.99 16.65 -14.36
N ARG A 291 -16.60 17.16 -15.54
CA ARG A 291 -16.63 18.59 -15.81
C ARG A 291 -18.08 19.04 -15.65
N SER A 292 -18.38 19.81 -14.61
CA SER A 292 -19.62 20.59 -14.60
C SER A 292 -19.49 21.69 -15.65
N THR A 293 -19.86 21.39 -16.89
CA THR A 293 -20.21 22.42 -17.87
C THR A 293 -21.61 22.90 -17.54
N SER A 294 -21.70 23.93 -16.69
CA SER A 294 -22.89 24.78 -16.57
C SER A 294 -22.48 26.21 -16.85
N ALA A 295 -22.08 26.46 -18.10
CA ALA A 295 -22.29 27.75 -18.72
C ALA A 295 -23.77 27.81 -19.14
N THR A 296 -24.60 28.46 -18.34
CA THR A 296 -25.89 28.97 -18.79
C THR A 296 -26.14 30.32 -18.15
N SER A 297 -25.93 31.34 -18.96
CA SER A 297 -26.49 32.68 -18.84
C SER A 297 -28.00 32.61 -18.61
N GLY A 298 -28.51 33.35 -17.64
CA GLY A 298 -29.95 33.37 -17.34
C GLY A 298 -30.33 34.35 -16.24
N THR A 299 -30.44 35.62 -16.62
CA THR A 299 -31.40 36.65 -16.16
C THR A 299 -32.00 36.59 -14.74
N SER A 300 -31.72 37.68 -14.03
CA SER A 300 -32.41 38.32 -12.91
C SER A 300 -33.86 37.91 -12.60
N ALA A 301 -34.12 37.65 -11.31
CA ALA A 301 -35.38 38.07 -10.68
C ALA A 301 -35.16 38.35 -9.19
N HIS A 302 -35.56 39.55 -8.77
CA HIS A 302 -35.60 40.02 -7.38
C HIS A 302 -36.48 39.13 -6.49
N GLN A 303 -36.08 38.94 -5.23
CA GLN A 303 -37.01 39.05 -4.10
C GLN A 303 -36.27 39.44 -2.81
N THR A 304 -36.59 40.65 -2.38
CA THR A 304 -36.32 41.30 -1.09
C THR A 304 -36.98 40.57 0.08
N TYR A 305 -36.25 40.34 1.18
CA TYR A 305 -36.80 40.41 2.53
C TYR A 305 -35.72 40.88 3.54
N THR A 306 -36.16 41.80 4.40
CA THR A 306 -35.45 42.63 5.38
C THR A 306 -35.09 41.92 6.69
N PRO A 307 -34.23 42.50 7.54
CA PRO A 307 -33.53 41.81 8.64
C PRO A 307 -34.25 41.93 9.98
N SER A 308 -34.04 40.94 10.87
CA SER A 308 -34.38 41.06 12.29
C SER A 308 -33.17 40.78 13.17
N ASN A 309 -32.75 41.80 13.90
CA ASN A 309 -31.77 41.80 14.98
C ASN A 309 -32.21 40.93 16.17
N THR A 310 -31.26 40.20 16.76
CA THR A 310 -31.23 39.92 18.22
C THR A 310 -29.80 39.63 18.71
N SER A 311 -29.29 40.58 19.49
CA SER A 311 -28.53 40.43 20.74
C SER A 311 -27.19 39.65 20.81
N ARG A 312 -26.15 40.43 21.17
CA ARG A 312 -24.83 40.01 21.65
C ARG A 312 -24.88 39.24 22.98
N SER A 313 -24.01 38.24 23.12
CA SER A 313 -23.34 37.93 24.40
C SER A 313 -21.92 37.40 24.16
N SER A 314 -21.02 37.78 25.05
CA SER A 314 -19.56 37.74 24.96
C SER A 314 -18.97 36.72 25.95
N ILE A 315 -18.22 35.71 25.47
CA ILE A 315 -17.43 34.73 26.27
C ILE A 315 -16.17 34.31 25.44
N PRO A 316 -14.97 34.09 26.04
CA PRO A 316 -13.66 34.14 25.37
C PRO A 316 -13.27 32.85 24.60
N PRO A 317 -12.20 32.85 23.78
CA PRO A 317 -11.94 31.75 22.86
C PRO A 317 -11.30 30.56 23.60
N LYS A 318 -11.96 29.39 23.54
CA LYS A 318 -11.36 28.09 23.87
C LYS A 318 -11.32 27.20 22.62
N SER A 319 -10.30 26.34 22.59
CA SER A 319 -9.75 25.57 21.48
C SER A 319 -10.76 24.88 20.56
N ARG A 320 -10.68 25.19 19.26
CA ARG A 320 -11.51 24.64 18.17
C ARG A 320 -11.04 23.29 17.59
N THR A 321 -10.22 22.52 18.29
CA THR A 321 -9.64 21.27 17.75
C THR A 321 -10.44 20.01 18.11
N LEU A 322 -11.18 20.00 19.23
CA LEU A 322 -11.95 18.81 19.66
C LEU A 322 -13.36 18.73 19.05
N ASP A 323 -14.00 19.87 18.76
CA ASP A 323 -15.35 19.87 18.16
C ASP A 323 -15.38 19.41 16.71
N ARG A 324 -14.28 19.59 15.96
CA ARG A 324 -14.19 19.12 14.56
C ARG A 324 -14.04 17.60 14.49
N ALA A 325 -13.35 17.00 15.45
CA ALA A 325 -13.24 15.55 15.57
C ALA A 325 -14.57 14.90 16.00
N LEU A 326 -15.32 15.54 16.91
CA LEU A 326 -16.64 15.05 17.33
C LEU A 326 -17.73 15.30 16.28
N GLN A 327 -17.64 16.36 15.46
CA GLN A 327 -18.57 16.57 14.34
C GLN A 327 -18.39 15.54 13.23
N VAL A 328 -17.17 15.05 12.98
CA VAL A 328 -16.92 13.93 12.05
C VAL A 328 -17.46 12.61 12.63
N ILE A 329 -17.41 12.41 13.95
CA ILE A 329 -17.93 11.21 14.61
C ILE A 329 -19.47 11.22 14.69
N ALA A 330 -20.11 12.38 14.86
CA ALA A 330 -21.57 12.52 14.85
C ALA A 330 -22.19 12.60 13.43
N ALA A 331 -21.39 12.92 12.40
CA ALA A 331 -21.80 12.91 11.00
C ALA A 331 -22.08 11.49 10.44
N GLY A 332 -21.69 10.44 11.16
CA GLY A 332 -22.04 9.05 10.83
C GLY A 332 -23.52 8.68 11.01
N ARG A 333 -24.40 9.61 11.42
CA ARG A 333 -25.82 9.32 11.68
C ARG A 333 -26.83 10.30 11.07
N ARG A 334 -26.44 11.19 10.15
CA ARG A 334 -27.42 12.02 9.41
C ARG A 334 -27.30 11.79 7.92
N SER A 335 -28.31 11.12 7.37
CA SER A 335 -28.61 11.02 5.95
C SER A 335 -28.56 12.41 5.31
N PHE A 336 -27.57 12.65 4.46
CA PHE A 336 -27.63 13.76 3.52
C PHE A 336 -28.43 13.27 2.31
N SER A 337 -29.65 13.77 2.22
CA SER A 337 -30.54 13.63 1.07
C SER A 337 -29.90 14.30 -0.15
N ILE A 338 -29.22 13.50 -0.96
CA ILE A 338 -28.95 13.81 -2.36
C ILE A 338 -30.26 13.58 -3.10
N SER A 339 -30.77 14.62 -3.75
CA SER A 339 -31.92 14.57 -4.64
C SER A 339 -31.70 13.55 -5.75
N SER A 340 -32.29 12.37 -5.56
CA SER A 340 -32.36 11.29 -6.51
C SER A 340 -33.42 11.59 -7.57
N ASN A 341 -32.99 11.94 -8.78
CA ASN A 341 -33.76 11.68 -9.99
C ASN A 341 -32.80 11.63 -11.20
N SER A 342 -32.10 10.52 -11.34
CA SER A 342 -31.51 10.11 -12.62
C SER A 342 -31.54 8.59 -12.71
N ALA A 343 -31.96 8.08 -13.88
CA ALA A 343 -32.08 6.65 -14.18
C ALA A 343 -30.74 5.88 -14.10
N ALA A 344 -29.63 6.57 -13.85
CA ALA A 344 -28.30 6.01 -13.69
C ALA A 344 -28.03 5.38 -12.29
N SER A 345 -28.86 5.67 -11.28
CA SER A 345 -28.71 5.05 -9.94
C SER A 345 -29.07 3.56 -9.91
N MET A 346 -29.71 3.05 -10.98
CA MET A 346 -30.10 1.64 -11.09
C MET A 346 -28.94 0.72 -11.50
N PHE A 347 -27.80 1.28 -11.94
CA PHE A 347 -26.60 0.54 -12.37
C PHE A 347 -25.32 0.79 -11.55
N GLY A 348 -25.42 1.41 -10.36
CA GLY A 348 -24.36 1.35 -9.35
C GLY A 348 -23.01 2.01 -9.71
N ILE A 349 -23.00 3.06 -10.54
CA ILE A 349 -21.80 3.87 -10.78
C ILE A 349 -21.92 5.16 -9.96
N SER A 350 -21.41 5.13 -8.72
CA SER A 350 -21.05 6.37 -8.02
C SER A 350 -19.69 6.80 -8.57
N TYR A 351 -19.62 7.98 -9.18
CA TYR A 351 -18.39 8.52 -9.75
C TYR A 351 -17.48 8.95 -8.61
N HIS A 352 -16.27 8.41 -8.55
CA HIS A 352 -15.41 8.55 -7.39
C HIS A 352 -14.08 9.21 -7.75
N ASP A 353 -13.78 10.30 -7.06
CA ASP A 353 -12.59 11.11 -7.27
C ASP A 353 -11.37 10.52 -6.53
N VAL A 354 -10.51 9.84 -7.27
CA VAL A 354 -9.29 9.20 -6.73
C VAL A 354 -8.34 10.22 -6.12
N VAL A 355 -8.23 11.42 -6.71
CA VAL A 355 -7.36 12.49 -6.22
C VAL A 355 -7.84 12.95 -4.85
N LEU A 356 -9.12 13.30 -4.73
CA LEU A 356 -9.70 13.76 -3.47
C LEU A 356 -9.50 12.72 -2.36
N ARG A 357 -9.84 11.46 -2.64
CA ARG A 357 -9.70 10.38 -1.65
C ARG A 357 -8.25 10.20 -1.20
N THR A 358 -7.29 10.38 -2.11
CA THR A 358 -5.86 10.26 -1.81
C THR A 358 -5.37 11.42 -0.95
N LEU A 359 -5.83 12.65 -1.23
CA LEU A 359 -5.54 13.82 -0.41
C LEU A 359 -6.13 13.69 1.00
N ASP A 360 -7.37 13.23 1.13
CA ASP A 360 -8.00 12.98 2.42
C ASP A 360 -7.23 11.95 3.25
N LEU A 361 -6.82 10.83 2.64
CA LEU A 361 -6.02 9.82 3.32
C LEU A 361 -4.63 10.34 3.72
N LEU A 362 -3.98 11.16 2.88
CA LEU A 362 -2.72 11.81 3.23
C LEU A 362 -2.89 12.73 4.44
N GLU A 363 -3.91 13.59 4.44
CA GLU A 363 -4.16 14.51 5.54
C GLU A 363 -4.45 13.78 6.85
N ILE A 364 -5.37 12.80 6.82
CA ILE A 364 -5.75 12.03 8.01
C ILE A 364 -4.55 11.26 8.56
N THR A 365 -3.79 10.59 7.69
CA THR A 365 -2.70 9.72 8.11
C THR A 365 -1.49 10.52 8.60
N PHE A 366 -1.15 11.63 7.95
CA PHE A 366 -0.07 12.50 8.40
C PHE A 366 -0.44 13.27 9.67
N SER A 367 -1.69 13.71 9.82
CA SER A 367 -2.17 14.34 11.06
C SER A 367 -2.13 13.38 12.25
N TYR A 368 -2.43 12.10 12.02
CA TYR A 368 -2.40 11.07 13.05
C TYR A 368 -0.98 10.73 13.51
N HIS A 369 -0.05 10.49 12.56
CA HIS A 369 1.33 10.12 12.91
C HIS A 369 2.22 11.29 13.29
N PHE A 370 1.94 12.49 12.77
CA PHE A 370 2.69 13.72 13.05
C PHE A 370 1.74 14.81 13.56
N PRO A 371 1.25 14.69 14.82
CA PRO A 371 0.32 15.65 15.38
C PRO A 371 0.99 17.02 15.55
N SER A 372 0.29 18.08 15.14
CA SER A 372 0.75 19.47 15.32
C SER A 372 2.16 19.72 14.75
N ASN A 373 2.97 20.52 15.44
CA ASN A 373 4.36 20.81 15.09
C ASN A 373 5.36 19.82 15.74
N SER A 374 5.03 18.53 15.78
CA SER A 374 5.97 17.52 16.27
C SER A 374 7.11 17.28 15.27
N ASN A 375 8.31 17.00 15.81
CA ASN A 375 9.46 16.58 15.02
C ASN A 375 9.25 15.12 14.58
N PRO A 376 9.31 14.79 13.27
CA PRO A 376 9.14 13.41 12.78
C PRO A 376 10.17 12.41 13.33
N ASP A 377 11.34 12.90 13.78
CA ASP A 377 12.41 12.08 14.38
C ASP A 377 12.30 11.90 15.89
N SER A 378 11.27 12.49 16.52
CA SER A 378 11.12 12.44 17.97
C SER A 378 10.92 11.01 18.48
N ARG A 379 11.32 10.77 19.73
CA ARG A 379 11.16 9.45 20.36
C ARG A 379 9.69 9.12 20.55
N GLU A 380 8.87 10.12 20.84
CA GLU A 380 7.42 10.01 21.07
C GLU A 380 6.70 9.51 19.82
N VAL A 381 7.02 10.02 18.63
CA VAL A 381 6.43 9.56 17.35
C VAL A 381 6.76 8.08 17.11
N ARG A 382 8.01 7.69 17.36
CA ARG A 382 8.45 6.29 17.18
C ARG A 382 7.81 5.34 18.18
N GLU A 383 7.67 5.76 19.44
CA GLU A 383 7.02 4.95 20.48
C GLU A 383 5.50 4.89 20.32
N ALA A 384 4.86 5.97 19.85
CA ALA A 384 3.44 5.97 19.48
C ALA A 384 3.18 4.96 18.37
N PHE A 385 3.95 5.01 17.28
CA PHE A 385 3.81 4.06 16.18
C PHE A 385 4.05 2.60 16.61
N LYS A 386 5.01 2.35 17.51
CA LYS A 386 5.22 0.99 18.07
C LYS A 386 4.03 0.50 18.88
N ARG A 387 3.38 1.35 19.67
CA ARG A 387 2.15 0.98 20.42
C ARG A 387 1.01 0.65 19.48
N ASP A 388 0.86 1.44 18.43
CA ASP A 388 -0.12 1.25 17.38
C ASP A 388 0.10 -0.08 16.63
N LEU A 389 1.35 -0.47 16.41
CA LEU A 389 1.71 -1.73 15.78
C LEU A 389 1.27 -2.95 16.60
N VAL A 390 1.46 -2.90 17.93
CA VAL A 390 1.01 -3.95 18.85
C VAL A 390 -0.52 -4.08 18.85
N GLY A 391 -1.24 -2.97 18.72
CA GLY A 391 -2.71 -2.96 18.73
C GLY A 391 -3.37 -3.35 17.39
N SER A 392 -2.65 -3.29 16.27
CA SER A 392 -3.22 -3.45 14.92
C SER A 392 -2.99 -4.83 14.27
N GLY A 393 -2.24 -5.71 14.93
CA GLY A 393 -1.92 -7.04 14.39
C GLY A 393 -1.03 -7.00 13.14
N MET A 394 -0.39 -5.86 12.86
CA MET A 394 0.62 -5.72 11.80
C MET A 394 1.94 -6.40 12.22
N SER A 395 2.81 -6.71 11.25
CA SER A 395 4.12 -7.29 11.55
C SER A 395 4.93 -6.35 12.44
N ALA A 396 5.61 -6.89 13.45
CA ALA A 396 6.45 -6.14 14.37
C ALA A 396 7.59 -5.37 13.67
N ASP A 397 7.96 -5.80 12.47
CA ASP A 397 9.02 -5.18 11.66
C ASP A 397 8.50 -4.03 10.77
N THR A 398 7.17 -3.82 10.71
CA THR A 398 6.61 -2.77 9.83
C THR A 398 7.07 -1.40 10.31
N THR A 399 7.61 -0.61 9.38
CA THR A 399 8.05 0.77 9.67
C THR A 399 7.04 1.80 9.15
N LEU A 400 7.10 3.01 9.70
CA LEU A 400 6.29 4.13 9.20
C LEU A 400 6.61 4.43 7.71
N ASP A 401 7.88 4.25 7.34
CA ASP A 401 8.33 4.29 5.94
C ASP A 401 7.59 3.28 5.06
N GLU A 402 7.29 2.07 5.53
CA GLU A 402 6.54 1.03 4.78
C GLU A 402 5.08 1.35 4.65
N LEU A 403 4.51 1.98 5.69
CA LEU A 403 3.11 2.31 5.72
C LEU A 403 2.76 3.51 4.82
N LEU A 404 3.54 4.60 4.91
CA LEU A 404 3.17 5.88 4.29
C LEU A 404 3.71 6.07 2.87
N SER A 405 4.89 5.52 2.56
CA SER A 405 5.53 5.69 1.25
C SER A 405 4.62 5.29 0.07
N PRO A 406 3.90 4.15 0.09
CA PRO A 406 3.04 3.75 -1.02
C PRO A 406 1.93 4.76 -1.33
N LEU A 407 1.35 5.39 -0.31
CA LEU A 407 0.29 6.40 -0.46
C LEU A 407 0.84 7.69 -1.09
N VAL A 408 2.02 8.14 -0.65
CA VAL A 408 2.73 9.29 -1.22
C VAL A 408 3.10 9.01 -2.68
N VAL A 409 3.60 7.81 -2.97
CA VAL A 409 3.93 7.38 -4.34
C VAL A 409 2.69 7.33 -5.23
N LEU A 410 1.55 6.84 -4.73
CA LEU A 410 0.29 6.87 -5.48
C LEU A 410 -0.09 8.30 -5.88
N CYS A 411 0.01 9.24 -4.95
CA CYS A 411 -0.26 10.66 -5.21
C CYS A 411 0.71 11.23 -6.27
N ALA A 412 2.02 10.97 -6.14
CA ALA A 412 3.03 11.43 -7.08
C ALA A 412 2.80 10.84 -8.49
N ARG A 413 2.42 9.56 -8.56
CA ARG A 413 2.09 8.88 -9.83
C ARG A 413 0.88 9.52 -10.49
N VAL A 414 -0.18 9.79 -9.73
CA VAL A 414 -1.36 10.50 -10.24
C VAL A 414 -0.98 11.89 -10.80
N CYS A 415 -0.11 12.63 -10.11
CA CYS A 415 0.39 13.93 -10.57
C CYS A 415 1.27 13.85 -11.83
N THR A 416 2.06 12.78 -11.97
CA THR A 416 2.91 12.57 -13.16
C THR A 416 2.05 12.35 -14.41
N MET A 417 0.94 11.63 -14.25
CA MET A 417 0.15 11.12 -15.36
C MET A 417 -0.93 12.09 -15.86
N ASP A 418 -1.44 12.99 -14.99
CA ASP A 418 -2.46 13.96 -15.36
C ASP A 418 -2.15 15.38 -14.87
N SER A 419 -2.07 16.34 -15.80
CA SER A 419 -1.72 17.73 -15.49
C SER A 419 -2.80 18.45 -14.69
N THR A 420 -4.09 18.14 -14.91
CA THR A 420 -5.19 18.75 -14.16
C THR A 420 -5.16 18.31 -12.70
N SER A 421 -4.97 17.02 -12.46
CA SER A 421 -4.80 16.44 -11.13
C SER A 421 -3.56 17.01 -10.45
N ARG A 422 -2.45 17.16 -11.17
CA ARG A 422 -1.22 17.80 -10.65
C ARG A 422 -1.46 19.23 -10.18
N LEU A 423 -2.13 20.06 -10.96
CA LEU A 423 -2.45 21.43 -10.57
C LEU A 423 -3.35 21.48 -9.34
N ARG A 424 -4.32 20.57 -9.24
CA ARG A 424 -5.20 20.47 -8.06
C ARG A 424 -4.43 20.05 -6.81
N VAL A 425 -3.52 19.08 -6.93
CA VAL A 425 -2.64 18.69 -5.81
C VAL A 425 -1.69 19.83 -5.46
N ARG A 426 -1.16 20.56 -6.45
CA ARG A 426 -0.35 21.77 -6.21
C ARG A 426 -1.11 22.82 -5.41
N GLU A 427 -2.32 23.16 -5.83
CA GLU A 427 -3.17 24.13 -5.13
C GLU A 427 -3.51 23.67 -3.71
N TRP A 428 -3.64 22.36 -3.48
CA TRP A 428 -3.88 21.82 -2.14
C TRP A 428 -2.64 21.88 -1.23
N ILE A 429 -1.43 21.59 -1.75
CA ILE A 429 -0.19 21.61 -0.95
C ILE A 429 0.33 23.05 -0.76
N VAL A 430 0.33 23.85 -1.82
CA VAL A 430 0.84 25.24 -1.84
C VAL A 430 -0.21 26.15 -2.49
N PRO A 431 -1.27 26.53 -1.74
CA PRO A 431 -2.28 27.47 -2.21
C PRO A 431 -1.69 28.83 -2.60
N ALA A 432 -2.34 29.54 -3.52
CA ALA A 432 -1.91 30.88 -3.92
C ALA A 432 -1.97 31.92 -2.79
N ASP A 433 -2.85 31.71 -1.80
CA ASP A 433 -3.07 32.52 -0.61
C ASP A 433 -2.32 32.02 0.62
N LEU A 434 -1.34 31.13 0.44
CA LEU A 434 -0.54 30.56 1.52
C LEU A 434 0.06 31.65 2.43
N ASP A 435 -0.19 31.53 3.73
CA ASP A 435 0.45 32.38 4.73
C ASP A 435 1.93 32.04 4.87
N ARG A 436 2.76 32.99 4.43
CA ARG A 436 4.24 32.93 4.42
C ARG A 436 4.87 33.89 5.45
N THR A 437 4.10 34.34 6.44
CA THR A 437 4.61 35.20 7.53
C THR A 437 5.53 34.45 8.49
N HIS A 438 5.26 33.17 8.73
CA HIS A 438 6.07 32.29 9.58
C HIS A 438 6.81 31.24 8.75
N PRO A 439 7.92 30.69 9.28
CA PRO A 439 8.63 29.58 8.67
C PRO A 439 7.70 28.41 8.30
N LEU A 440 7.88 27.86 7.09
CA LEU A 440 7.01 26.79 6.57
C LEU A 440 7.08 25.51 7.42
N ASP A 441 8.18 25.29 8.14
CA ASP A 441 8.38 24.14 9.03
C ASP A 441 7.60 24.24 10.35
N GLN A 442 7.01 25.39 10.70
CA GLN A 442 6.18 25.54 11.90
C GLN A 442 4.69 25.23 11.63
N ARG A 443 4.30 25.11 10.37
CA ARG A 443 2.91 24.87 9.98
C ARG A 443 2.45 23.48 10.41
N ASP A 444 1.19 23.39 10.81
CA ASP A 444 0.55 22.15 11.23
C ASP A 444 -0.11 21.39 10.06
N ASP A 445 -0.08 21.93 8.84
CA ASP A 445 -0.64 21.34 7.63
C ASP A 445 0.29 20.30 6.97
N PHE A 446 -0.20 19.64 5.93
CA PHE A 446 0.58 18.66 5.16
C PHE A 446 1.90 19.23 4.63
N LEU A 447 1.92 20.51 4.20
CA LEU A 447 3.14 21.18 3.73
C LEU A 447 4.18 21.29 4.85
N GLY A 448 3.81 21.80 6.03
CA GLY A 448 4.74 21.93 7.14
C GLY A 448 5.28 20.59 7.62
N ARG A 449 4.40 19.58 7.74
CA ARG A 449 4.82 18.20 8.05
C ARG A 449 5.80 17.65 7.01
N SER A 450 5.55 17.92 5.73
CA SER A 450 6.42 17.51 4.62
C SER A 450 7.79 18.18 4.69
N VAL A 451 7.86 19.49 4.96
CA VAL A 451 9.13 20.22 5.12
C VAL A 451 9.94 19.68 6.30
N ARG A 452 9.30 19.38 7.44
CA ARG A 452 9.97 18.73 8.57
C ARG A 452 10.49 17.33 8.19
N LEU A 453 9.70 16.55 7.46
CA LEU A 453 10.10 15.22 6.99
C LEU A 453 11.27 15.24 6.01
N LEU A 454 11.42 16.28 5.18
CA LEU A 454 12.60 16.43 4.32
C LEU A 454 13.92 16.52 5.10
N ARG A 455 13.86 16.94 6.37
CA ARG A 455 15.00 17.01 7.28
C ARG A 455 15.17 15.77 8.16
N SER A 456 14.28 14.79 8.06
CA SER A 456 14.32 13.55 8.86
C SER A 456 15.58 12.71 8.57
N VAL A 457 16.10 12.09 9.62
CA VAL A 457 17.21 11.12 9.60
C VAL A 457 16.70 9.68 9.68
N TYR A 458 15.58 9.43 10.37
CA TYR A 458 15.05 8.07 10.56
C TYR A 458 14.20 7.58 9.39
N HIS A 459 13.42 8.47 8.76
CA HIS A 459 12.43 8.11 7.75
C HIS A 459 12.97 8.34 6.34
N ILE A 460 14.06 7.65 5.99
CA ILE A 460 14.84 7.91 4.76
C ILE A 460 13.98 7.68 3.51
N ARG A 461 13.18 6.61 3.48
CA ARG A 461 12.37 6.30 2.30
C ARG A 461 11.18 7.26 2.20
N LEU A 462 10.50 7.53 3.30
CA LEU A 462 9.38 8.47 3.31
C LEU A 462 9.85 9.88 2.89
N LYS A 463 10.98 10.35 3.45
CA LYS A 463 11.65 11.59 3.06
C LYS A 463 11.89 11.67 1.56
N ALA A 464 12.46 10.61 0.96
CA ALA A 464 12.71 10.58 -0.48
C ALA A 464 11.40 10.66 -1.27
N THR A 465 10.38 9.89 -0.88
CA THR A 465 9.07 9.89 -1.58
C THR A 465 8.33 11.22 -1.47
N ILE A 466 8.41 11.91 -0.33
CA ILE A 466 7.82 13.25 -0.15
C ILE A 466 8.54 14.28 -1.01
N GLY A 467 9.88 14.23 -1.06
CA GLY A 467 10.66 15.08 -1.96
C GLY A 467 10.28 14.87 -3.42
N GLU A 468 10.13 13.61 -3.85
CA GLU A 468 9.67 13.27 -5.20
C GLU A 468 8.23 13.76 -5.48
N LEU A 469 7.32 13.69 -4.50
CA LEU A 469 5.98 14.23 -4.64
C LEU A 469 6.03 15.76 -4.86
N LEU A 470 6.73 16.49 -4.00
CA LEU A 470 6.84 17.95 -4.12
C LEU A 470 7.49 18.38 -5.45
N TYR A 471 8.52 17.66 -5.88
CA TYR A 471 9.18 17.89 -7.16
C TYR A 471 8.25 17.60 -8.35
N THR A 472 7.53 16.48 -8.32
CA THR A 472 6.57 16.11 -9.37
C THR A 472 5.45 17.13 -9.46
N VAL A 473 4.93 17.58 -8.32
CA VAL A 473 3.90 18.62 -8.24
C VAL A 473 4.38 19.93 -8.82
N CYS A 474 5.69 20.22 -8.81
CA CYS A 474 6.34 21.40 -9.41
C CYS A 474 6.82 21.16 -10.85
N ASP A 475 6.11 20.33 -11.63
CA ASP A 475 6.45 20.01 -13.04
C ASP A 475 7.86 19.40 -13.23
N SER A 476 8.43 18.81 -12.17
CA SER A 476 9.83 18.34 -12.17
C SER A 476 10.83 19.46 -12.48
N ASP A 477 10.54 20.71 -12.08
CA ASP A 477 11.46 21.84 -12.20
C ASP A 477 11.99 22.24 -10.80
N PRO A 478 13.31 22.18 -10.56
CA PRO A 478 13.91 22.61 -9.29
C PRO A 478 13.70 24.10 -9.00
N SER A 479 13.54 24.94 -10.03
CA SER A 479 13.37 26.39 -9.90
C SER A 479 11.99 26.72 -9.34
N ILE A 480 10.96 26.06 -9.86
CA ILE A 480 9.57 26.18 -9.37
C ILE A 480 9.47 25.62 -7.95
N LEU A 481 10.11 24.49 -7.67
CA LEU A 481 10.12 23.92 -6.33
C LEU A 481 10.78 24.87 -5.31
N SER A 482 11.91 25.47 -5.68
CA SER A 482 12.65 26.40 -4.82
C SER A 482 11.90 27.71 -4.59
N SER A 483 11.21 28.25 -5.61
CA SER A 483 10.40 29.46 -5.45
C SER A 483 9.16 29.24 -4.58
N LEU A 484 8.56 28.05 -4.64
CA LEU A 484 7.36 27.74 -3.87
C LEU A 484 7.65 27.33 -2.42
N VAL A 485 8.66 26.50 -2.19
CA VAL A 485 8.94 25.88 -0.87
C VAL A 485 10.17 26.50 -0.17
N GLY A 486 11.00 27.23 -0.91
CA GLY A 486 12.28 27.76 -0.42
C GLY A 486 13.43 26.77 -0.61
N TYR A 487 14.51 27.20 -1.27
CA TYR A 487 15.69 26.38 -1.56
C TYR A 487 16.27 25.72 -0.30
N GLY A 488 16.34 26.41 0.83
CA GLY A 488 16.89 25.87 2.08
C GLY A 488 16.13 24.65 2.62
N ASN A 489 14.83 24.54 2.33
CA ASN A 489 13.99 23.41 2.75
C ASN A 489 14.18 22.18 1.86
N VAL A 490 14.46 22.39 0.56
CA VAL A 490 14.55 21.32 -0.45
C VAL A 490 15.98 21.01 -0.90
N ALA A 491 16.98 21.79 -0.47
CA ALA A 491 18.38 21.66 -0.90
C ALA A 491 18.93 20.25 -0.68
N GLY A 492 18.67 19.63 0.47
CA GLY A 492 19.11 18.26 0.76
C GLY A 492 18.49 17.23 -0.18
N PHE A 493 17.22 17.42 -0.58
CA PHE A 493 16.57 16.56 -1.56
C PHE A 493 17.14 16.78 -2.97
N LEU A 494 17.28 18.04 -3.41
CA LEU A 494 17.84 18.37 -4.73
C LEU A 494 19.28 17.85 -4.88
N PHE A 495 20.09 17.99 -3.83
CA PHE A 495 21.43 17.44 -3.77
C PHE A 495 21.44 15.91 -3.93
N ASN A 496 20.61 15.20 -3.16
CA ASN A 496 20.49 13.74 -3.26
C ASN A 496 19.98 13.28 -4.64
N LYS A 497 19.15 14.09 -5.30
CA LYS A 497 18.66 13.84 -6.66
C LYS A 497 19.71 14.14 -7.74
N GLY A 498 20.85 14.74 -7.38
CA GLY A 498 21.91 15.12 -8.31
C GLY A 498 21.66 16.45 -9.05
N ILE A 499 20.69 17.24 -8.58
CA ILE A 499 20.34 18.54 -9.17
C ILE A 499 21.02 19.63 -8.34
N MET A 500 22.17 20.11 -8.80
CA MET A 500 22.87 21.25 -8.21
C MET A 500 22.34 22.55 -8.81
N SER A 501 21.12 22.93 -8.45
CA SER A 501 20.56 24.24 -8.83
C SER A 501 21.07 25.32 -7.87
N ALA A 502 21.64 26.39 -8.41
CA ALA A 502 21.85 27.61 -7.64
C ALA A 502 20.49 28.19 -7.19
N PRO A 503 20.42 28.89 -6.05
CA PRO A 503 19.20 29.58 -5.63
C PRO A 503 18.69 30.47 -6.79
N PRO A 504 17.41 30.39 -7.18
CA PRO A 504 16.89 31.25 -8.23
C PRO A 504 17.08 32.72 -7.81
N PRO A 505 17.51 33.61 -8.73
CA PRO A 505 17.66 35.02 -8.40
C PRO A 505 16.31 35.60 -7.94
N PRO A 506 16.30 36.50 -6.94
CA PRO A 506 15.06 37.11 -6.47
C PRO A 506 14.34 37.78 -7.64
N SER A 507 13.04 37.51 -7.78
CA SER A 507 12.22 38.06 -8.86
C SER A 507 12.16 39.59 -8.76
N THR A 508 12.84 40.27 -9.68
CA THR A 508 12.85 41.74 -9.83
C THR A 508 11.71 42.16 -10.77
N ASP A 509 10.46 41.95 -10.34
CA ASP A 509 9.30 42.46 -11.10
C ASP A 509 8.66 43.64 -10.33
N PRO A 510 8.96 44.90 -10.70
CA PRO A 510 8.56 46.09 -9.94
C PRO A 510 7.07 46.46 -10.10
N ARG A 511 6.25 45.61 -10.73
CA ARG A 511 4.84 45.91 -11.05
C ARG A 511 3.80 45.13 -10.24
N SER A 512 4.20 44.27 -9.32
CA SER A 512 3.24 43.62 -8.41
C SER A 512 3.43 44.16 -6.99
N ALA A 513 2.40 44.79 -6.44
CA ALA A 513 2.34 45.18 -5.02
C ALA A 513 2.20 43.95 -4.08
N ARG A 514 2.68 42.77 -4.51
CA ARG A 514 2.69 41.53 -3.73
C ARG A 514 4.02 41.44 -2.99
N ARG A 515 3.97 41.13 -1.70
CA ARG A 515 5.14 40.84 -0.86
C ARG A 515 6.02 39.81 -1.57
N VAL A 516 7.30 40.14 -1.80
CA VAL A 516 8.25 39.27 -2.49
C VAL A 516 8.55 38.07 -1.59
N VAL A 517 8.46 36.86 -2.16
CA VAL A 517 8.79 35.61 -1.46
C VAL A 517 10.28 35.38 -1.59
N ASN A 518 10.95 35.16 -0.46
CA ASN A 518 12.37 34.86 -0.44
C ASN A 518 12.62 33.46 -1.02
N PRO A 519 13.42 33.33 -2.09
CA PRO A 519 13.67 32.05 -2.75
C PRO A 519 14.46 31.04 -1.90
N ILE A 520 15.08 31.47 -0.79
CA ILE A 520 15.84 30.61 0.11
C ILE A 520 14.93 30.04 1.20
N THR A 521 14.16 30.88 1.89
CA THR A 521 13.34 30.46 3.05
C THR A 521 11.92 30.07 2.66
N GLY A 522 11.41 30.55 1.52
CA GLY A 522 10.02 30.39 1.11
C GLY A 522 9.05 31.26 1.92
N THR A 523 9.55 32.16 2.77
CA THR A 523 8.74 33.12 3.54
C THR A 523 8.69 34.47 2.82
N TYR A 524 7.77 35.36 3.22
CA TYR A 524 7.90 36.76 2.81
C TYR A 524 9.19 37.34 3.37
N ASP A 525 9.87 38.19 2.61
CA ASP A 525 10.93 39.02 3.17
C ASP A 525 10.29 39.91 4.25
N THR A 526 10.55 39.57 5.52
CA THR A 526 10.55 40.59 6.57
C THR A 526 11.65 41.55 6.15
N GLY A 527 11.27 42.74 5.67
CA GLY A 527 12.24 43.75 5.24
C GLY A 527 13.34 43.97 6.29
N PRO A 528 14.46 44.63 5.93
CA PRO A 528 15.55 44.87 6.86
C PRO A 528 15.08 45.84 7.95
N GLN A 529 14.44 45.34 9.00
CA GLN A 529 14.09 46.12 10.18
C GLN A 529 14.33 45.43 11.52
N ASP A 530 14.67 44.13 11.60
CA ASP A 530 14.79 43.48 12.91
C ASP A 530 16.13 42.76 13.24
N ILE A 531 17.19 42.80 12.41
CA ILE A 531 18.52 42.27 12.80
C ILE A 531 19.68 43.09 12.21
N VAL A 532 19.55 44.41 12.27
CA VAL A 532 20.75 45.27 12.34
C VAL A 532 20.54 46.23 13.50
N GLU A 533 20.41 45.69 14.72
CA GLU A 533 21.18 46.35 15.77
C GLU A 533 22.61 46.28 15.26
N GLU A 534 23.22 47.42 14.95
CA GLU A 534 24.63 47.49 14.63
C GLU A 534 25.37 46.77 15.75
N MET A 535 25.79 45.52 15.46
CA MET A 535 26.57 44.70 16.37
C MET A 535 27.70 45.58 16.90
N THR A 536 27.75 45.77 18.22
CA THR A 536 28.71 46.70 18.81
C THR A 536 30.13 46.22 18.45
N GLU A 537 31.10 47.14 18.36
CA GLU A 537 32.48 46.79 17.96
C GLU A 537 33.04 45.61 18.78
N GLU A 538 32.63 45.52 20.05
CA GLU A 538 33.00 44.47 21.00
C GLU A 538 32.42 43.09 20.64
N GLU A 539 31.18 43.03 20.17
CA GLU A 539 30.56 41.78 19.68
C GLU A 539 31.18 41.33 18.35
N LYS A 540 31.57 42.28 17.49
CA LYS A 540 32.31 41.96 16.26
C LYS A 540 33.70 41.40 16.56
N GLU A 541 34.40 41.93 17.55
CA GLU A 541 35.70 41.40 17.99
C GLU A 541 35.55 39.98 18.57
N MET A 542 34.49 39.71 19.35
CA MET A 542 34.21 38.36 19.85
C MET A 542 33.86 37.35 18.74
N GLU A 543 33.09 37.77 17.73
CA GLU A 543 32.84 36.92 16.56
C GLU A 543 34.12 36.69 15.74
N MET A 544 34.99 37.71 15.63
CA MET A 544 36.27 37.62 14.96
C MET A 544 37.20 36.62 15.67
N ASP A 545 37.27 36.66 17.00
CA ASP A 545 38.05 35.72 17.80
C ASP A 545 37.53 34.29 17.63
N LYS A 546 36.21 34.11 17.60
CA LYS A 546 35.58 32.81 17.38
C LYS A 546 35.89 32.27 15.98
N LEU A 547 35.89 33.13 14.97
CA LEU A 547 36.30 32.81 13.59
C LEU A 547 37.79 32.50 13.50
N PHE A 548 38.63 33.22 14.24
CA PHE A 548 40.07 32.98 14.29
C PHE A 548 40.40 31.62 14.89
N VAL A 549 39.71 31.22 15.97
CA VAL A 549 39.83 29.88 16.57
C VAL A 549 39.34 28.79 15.60
N LEU A 550 38.30 29.07 14.81
CA LEU A 550 37.83 28.16 13.76
C LEU A 550 38.85 28.02 12.63
N PHE A 551 39.49 29.11 12.20
CA PHE A 551 40.58 29.08 11.21
C PHE A 551 41.81 28.35 11.74
N ASP A 552 42.27 28.62 12.96
CA ASP A 552 43.41 27.93 13.59
C ASP A 552 43.12 26.42 13.75
N ARG A 553 41.88 26.05 14.12
CA ARG A 553 41.45 24.64 14.12
C ARG A 553 41.43 24.03 12.72
N LEU A 554 41.03 24.78 11.70
CA LEU A 554 41.02 24.30 10.31
C LEU A 554 42.44 24.10 9.77
N GLU A 555 43.36 25.02 10.09
CA GLU A 555 44.77 24.94 9.73
C GLU A 555 45.48 23.79 10.45
N ARG A 556 45.20 23.60 11.75
CA ARG A 556 45.71 22.45 12.53
C ARG A 556 45.12 21.11 12.11
N SER A 557 43.88 21.07 11.62
CA SER A 557 43.25 19.83 11.14
C SER A 557 43.61 19.47 9.69
N GLY A 558 44.45 20.27 9.03
CA GLY A 558 45.09 19.90 7.77
C GLY A 558 44.10 19.68 6.63
N ALA A 559 43.26 20.67 6.31
CA ALA A 559 42.51 20.67 5.06
C ALA A 559 43.46 20.88 3.86
N PRO A 560 43.37 20.10 2.76
CA PRO A 560 44.25 20.28 1.61
C PRO A 560 43.95 21.60 0.87
N PRO A 561 44.99 22.23 0.27
CA PRO A 561 44.87 23.53 -0.37
C PRO A 561 43.90 23.52 -1.58
N PRO A 562 43.32 24.68 -1.93
CA PRO A 562 42.19 24.80 -2.87
C PRO A 562 42.46 24.32 -4.31
N ASN A 563 43.72 24.06 -4.69
CA ASN A 563 44.10 23.60 -6.03
C ASN A 563 43.89 22.10 -6.31
N GLN A 564 43.35 21.30 -5.37
CA GLN A 564 43.04 19.88 -5.61
C GLN A 564 41.54 19.53 -5.59
N ARG A 565 40.64 20.52 -5.51
CA ARG A 565 39.23 20.27 -5.78
C ARG A 565 39.07 20.04 -7.28
N LYS A 566 39.04 18.77 -7.70
CA LYS A 566 38.67 18.39 -9.07
C LYS A 566 37.29 18.96 -9.40
N VAL A 567 37.27 20.09 -10.07
CA VAL A 567 36.11 20.61 -10.80
C VAL A 567 35.87 19.62 -11.94
N ALA A 568 34.83 18.79 -11.81
CA ALA A 568 34.37 17.98 -12.92
C ALA A 568 33.75 18.91 -13.98
N GLN A 569 34.57 19.38 -14.92
CA GLN A 569 34.11 20.07 -16.12
C GLN A 569 33.50 19.08 -17.13
N PRO A 570 32.51 19.52 -17.93
CA PRO A 570 31.74 18.66 -18.84
C PRO A 570 32.56 18.25 -20.07
N ARG A 571 32.45 16.98 -20.48
CA ARG A 571 33.04 16.45 -21.72
C ARG A 571 32.42 17.11 -22.95
N THR A 572 33.17 18.00 -23.62
CA THR A 572 32.91 18.41 -25.01
C THR A 572 33.58 17.44 -25.98
N LYS A 573 32.85 17.06 -27.04
CA LYS A 573 33.31 16.16 -28.12
C LYS A 573 34.40 16.84 -28.97
N PRO A 574 35.39 16.11 -29.51
CA PRO A 574 36.30 16.67 -30.50
C PRO A 574 35.66 16.61 -31.91
N GLN A 575 35.63 17.77 -32.57
CA GLN A 575 35.41 17.89 -34.01
C GLN A 575 36.69 17.46 -34.76
N HIS A 576 36.51 16.62 -35.77
CA HIS A 576 37.50 16.30 -36.79
C HIS A 576 37.75 17.51 -37.71
N THR A 577 39.00 17.92 -37.89
CA THR A 577 39.58 18.47 -39.14
C THR A 577 41.11 18.30 -39.04
N SER A 578 41.71 17.45 -39.89
CA SER A 578 42.39 17.80 -41.15
C SER A 578 43.77 18.43 -40.94
N ASN A 579 44.80 17.58 -40.96
CA ASN A 579 45.95 17.65 -41.87
C ASN A 579 46.63 16.29 -41.95
#